data_AF-L9XVU4-F1
#
_entry.id   AF-L9XVU4-F1
#
_cell.length_a   1.000
_cell.length_b   1.000
_cell.length_c   1.000
_cell.angle_alpha   90.00
_cell.angle_beta   90.00
_cell.angle_gamma   90.00
#
_symmetry.space_group_name_H-M   'P 1'
#
loop_
_entity.id
_entity.type
_entity.pdbx_description
1 polymer ?
#
loop_
_entity_poly.entity_id
_entity_poly.type
_entity_poly.pdbx_seq_one_letter_code
_entity_poly.pdbx_strand_id
1 'polypeptide(L)'
;MSTDDSSDGEASPLESLLARTADETRGTIDIDGAIGERLEGDAAVRHVLRGRIVDYETDTDDRDAREDSRTRKVVSPGVDLLTLVTDEGLIVVVQRPEGVDHEFLSIPYASLTNAALETAAGNRRLVVRGSNRYYVDVGKSSEAACTDALAHVRERIAAGDEPSSEPATSGEDAAADPLETLERLADLRDRGALTDEEFASKKRELLERL
;
A
#
# COMPACT_ATOMS: atom_id res chain seq x y z
N MET A 1 -37.08 -34.61 -11.69
CA MET A 1 -35.69 -34.95 -11.36
C MET A 1 -34.84 -34.26 -12.40
N SER A 2 -33.77 -33.61 -11.96
CA SER A 2 -32.82 -32.78 -12.73
C SER A 2 -33.22 -31.31 -12.90
N THR A 3 -32.84 -30.52 -11.89
CA THR A 3 -32.44 -29.12 -12.01
C THR A 3 -31.02 -29.10 -12.56
N ASP A 4 -30.86 -28.64 -13.80
CA ASP A 4 -29.59 -28.15 -14.34
C ASP A 4 -29.42 -26.72 -13.81
N ASP A 5 -28.63 -26.57 -12.75
CA ASP A 5 -28.20 -25.28 -12.23
C ASP A 5 -26.77 -25.06 -12.75
N SER A 6 -26.69 -24.56 -13.98
CA SER A 6 -25.44 -24.06 -14.56
C SER A 6 -25.18 -22.68 -13.98
N SER A 7 -24.51 -22.63 -12.83
CA SER A 7 -23.86 -21.41 -12.38
C SER A 7 -22.68 -21.14 -13.31
N ASP A 8 -22.88 -20.23 -14.26
CA ASP A 8 -21.78 -19.58 -15.00
C ASP A 8 -20.76 -19.06 -13.98
N GLY A 9 -19.60 -19.70 -13.92
CA GLY A 9 -18.48 -19.29 -13.08
C GLY A 9 -17.86 -18.02 -13.66
N GLU A 10 -18.44 -16.87 -13.36
CA GLU A 10 -17.76 -15.60 -13.57
C GLU A 10 -16.51 -15.58 -12.69
N ALA A 11 -15.34 -15.61 -13.32
CA ALA A 11 -14.06 -15.52 -12.63
C ALA A 11 -14.07 -14.28 -11.71
N SER A 12 -13.58 -14.45 -10.48
CA SER A 12 -13.61 -13.35 -9.50
C SER A 12 -12.90 -12.11 -10.08
N PRO A 13 -13.25 -10.88 -9.65
CA PRO A 13 -12.52 -9.68 -10.07
C PRO A 13 -11.01 -9.80 -9.85
N LEU A 14 -10.61 -10.54 -8.81
CA LEU A 14 -9.23 -10.85 -8.47
C LEU A 14 -8.62 -11.86 -9.45
N GLU A 15 -9.30 -12.96 -9.77
CA GLU A 15 -8.87 -13.91 -10.81
C GLU A 15 -8.70 -13.23 -12.17
N SER A 16 -9.63 -12.34 -12.53
CA SER A 16 -9.55 -11.56 -13.76
C SER A 16 -8.34 -10.61 -13.75
N LEU A 17 -8.00 -10.01 -12.61
CA LEU A 17 -6.83 -9.14 -12.46
C LEU A 17 -5.52 -9.96 -12.51
N LEU A 18 -5.50 -11.11 -11.86
CA LEU A 18 -4.38 -12.05 -11.93
C LEU A 18 -4.16 -12.55 -13.36
N ALA A 19 -5.23 -12.92 -14.07
CA ALA A 19 -5.18 -13.37 -15.46
C ALA A 19 -4.67 -12.27 -16.41
N ARG A 20 -5.09 -11.01 -16.21
CA ARG A 20 -4.59 -9.85 -16.99
C ARG A 20 -3.12 -9.54 -16.74
N THR A 21 -2.61 -9.89 -15.57
CA THR A 21 -1.20 -9.70 -15.18
C THR A 21 -0.35 -10.93 -15.53
N ALA A 22 -0.98 -12.03 -15.95
CA ALA A 22 -0.34 -13.28 -16.32
C ALA A 22 -0.04 -13.34 -17.82
N ASP A 23 1.00 -12.62 -18.25
CA ASP A 23 1.74 -13.08 -19.42
C ASP A 23 2.58 -14.30 -18.94
N GLU A 24 2.06 -15.49 -19.27
CA GLU A 24 2.62 -16.83 -19.10
C GLU A 24 3.42 -17.13 -17.81
N THR A 25 2.79 -17.71 -16.77
CA THR A 25 3.26 -18.94 -16.07
C THR A 25 2.18 -19.46 -15.11
N ARG A 26 1.95 -20.77 -15.20
CA ARG A 26 1.07 -21.65 -14.42
C ARG A 26 1.14 -21.46 -12.90
N GLY A 27 -0.04 -21.47 -12.29
CA GLY A 27 -0.25 -21.65 -10.86
C GLY A 27 -1.47 -20.87 -10.41
N THR A 28 -2.68 -21.35 -10.74
CA THR A 28 -3.90 -20.88 -10.10
C THR A 28 -3.87 -21.40 -8.67
N ILE A 29 -3.18 -20.68 -7.80
CA ILE A 29 -3.22 -20.95 -6.37
C ILE A 29 -4.60 -20.48 -5.88
N ASP A 30 -5.20 -21.22 -4.96
CA ASP A 30 -6.41 -20.83 -4.23
C ASP A 30 -6.07 -19.68 -3.26
N ILE A 31 -5.70 -18.53 -3.82
CA ILE A 31 -5.36 -17.33 -3.05
C ILE A 31 -6.64 -16.54 -2.70
N ASP A 32 -7.76 -16.81 -3.37
CA ASP A 32 -9.00 -16.05 -3.21
C ASP A 32 -9.57 -16.18 -1.80
N GLY A 33 -9.58 -17.38 -1.20
CA GLY A 33 -10.01 -17.56 0.18
C GLY A 33 -9.09 -16.87 1.21
N ALA A 34 -7.78 -17.09 1.08
CA ALA A 34 -6.79 -16.58 2.03
C ALA A 34 -6.54 -15.06 1.93
N ILE A 35 -6.74 -14.47 0.74
CA ILE A 35 -6.75 -13.02 0.53
C ILE A 35 -8.07 -12.44 1.03
N GLY A 36 -9.21 -13.08 0.73
CA GLY A 36 -10.52 -12.59 1.16
C GLY A 36 -10.62 -12.40 2.68
N GLU A 37 -10.05 -13.31 3.47
CA GLU A 37 -9.96 -13.16 4.93
C GLU A 37 -9.08 -12.01 5.41
N ARG A 38 -8.21 -11.47 4.55
CA ARG A 38 -7.20 -10.44 4.87
C ARG A 38 -7.51 -9.07 4.28
N LEU A 39 -8.43 -9.00 3.33
CA LEU A 39 -9.01 -7.74 2.90
C LEU A 39 -9.95 -7.27 4.02
N GLU A 40 -9.80 -6.04 4.50
CA GLU A 40 -10.73 -5.53 5.51
C GLU A 40 -12.04 -5.17 4.79
N GLY A 41 -13.15 -5.81 5.19
CA GLY A 41 -14.48 -5.55 4.62
C GLY A 41 -14.55 -5.67 3.08
N ASP A 42 -14.94 -4.57 2.42
CA ASP A 42 -15.17 -4.48 0.97
C ASP A 42 -13.93 -3.98 0.19
N ALA A 43 -12.73 -4.08 0.76
CA ALA A 43 -11.51 -3.56 0.12
C ALA A 43 -11.29 -4.17 -1.27
N ALA A 44 -11.34 -3.31 -2.30
CA ALA A 44 -11.15 -3.74 -3.68
C ALA A 44 -9.66 -3.79 -4.05
N VAL A 45 -9.26 -4.87 -4.73
CA VAL A 45 -7.94 -4.95 -5.37
C VAL A 45 -7.96 -4.13 -6.65
N ARG A 46 -7.10 -3.12 -6.73
CA ARG A 46 -6.97 -2.22 -7.90
C ARG A 46 -5.88 -2.65 -8.84
N HIS A 47 -4.75 -3.10 -8.30
CA HIS A 47 -3.61 -3.58 -9.08
C HIS A 47 -3.01 -4.83 -8.45
N VAL A 48 -2.46 -5.70 -9.30
CA VAL A 48 -1.60 -6.80 -8.87
C VAL A 48 -0.25 -6.63 -9.55
N LEU A 49 0.82 -6.61 -8.76
CA LEU A 49 2.19 -6.61 -9.26
C LEU A 49 2.88 -7.92 -8.92
N ARG A 50 3.83 -8.33 -9.76
CA ARG A 50 4.55 -9.60 -9.67
C ARG A 50 6.05 -9.36 -9.50
N GLY A 51 6.67 -10.13 -8.62
CA GLY A 51 8.11 -10.15 -8.44
C GLY A 51 8.58 -11.42 -7.74
N ARG A 52 9.71 -11.33 -7.04
CA ARG A 52 10.33 -12.49 -6.37
C ARG A 52 10.74 -12.24 -4.93
N ILE A 53 10.97 -10.99 -4.56
CA ILE A 53 11.65 -10.63 -3.31
C ILE A 53 10.94 -9.45 -2.67
N VAL A 54 10.77 -9.49 -1.35
CA VAL A 54 10.50 -8.31 -0.53
C VAL A 54 11.56 -8.22 0.55
N ASP A 55 12.20 -7.06 0.64
CA ASP A 55 13.06 -6.70 1.77
C ASP A 55 12.35 -5.61 2.59
N TYR A 56 12.48 -5.64 3.91
CA TYR A 56 12.06 -4.52 4.75
C TYR A 56 12.96 -4.34 5.97
N GLU A 57 13.11 -3.09 6.40
CA GLU A 57 13.93 -2.66 7.52
C GLU A 57 13.25 -1.48 8.22
N THR A 58 13.63 -1.21 9.47
CA THR A 58 13.17 -0.01 10.18
C THR A 58 13.63 1.24 9.43
N ASP A 59 12.78 2.27 9.29
CA ASP A 59 13.18 3.51 8.63
C ASP A 59 13.90 4.43 9.64
N THR A 60 15.21 4.24 9.78
CA THR A 60 16.08 5.04 10.68
C THR A 60 17.37 5.44 9.99
N ASP A 61 17.97 6.56 10.40
CA ASP A 61 19.25 7.02 9.86
C ASP A 61 20.44 6.19 10.37
N ASP A 62 20.27 5.45 11.47
CA ASP A 62 21.28 4.52 11.99
C ASP A 62 21.43 3.31 11.07
N ARG A 63 22.57 3.22 10.40
CA ARG A 63 22.86 2.15 9.45
C ARG A 63 22.91 0.77 10.12
N ASP A 64 23.50 0.65 11.29
CA ASP A 64 23.70 -0.64 11.94
C ASP A 64 22.35 -1.16 12.44
N ALA A 65 21.52 -0.28 13.02
CA ALA A 65 20.14 -0.62 13.38
C ALA A 65 19.27 -1.04 12.18
N ARG A 66 19.47 -0.42 11.01
CA ARG A 66 18.82 -0.86 9.77
C ARG A 66 19.28 -2.24 9.33
N GLU A 67 20.58 -2.49 9.34
CA GLU A 67 21.13 -3.79 8.95
C GLU A 67 20.64 -4.91 9.87
N ASP A 68 20.60 -4.65 11.18
CA ASP A 68 20.13 -5.60 12.19
C ASP A 68 18.62 -5.89 12.11
N SER A 69 17.81 -4.91 11.69
CA SER A 69 16.34 -5.06 11.54
C SER A 69 15.92 -5.62 10.18
N ARG A 70 16.87 -5.74 9.24
CA ARG A 70 16.56 -6.11 7.86
C ARG A 70 16.03 -7.53 7.76
N THR A 71 14.82 -7.66 7.25
CA THR A 71 14.22 -8.93 6.88
C THR A 71 14.11 -9.03 5.36
N ARG A 72 14.51 -10.19 4.82
CA ARG A 72 14.37 -10.53 3.40
C ARG A 72 13.50 -11.77 3.25
N LYS A 73 12.48 -11.69 2.41
CA LYS A 73 11.63 -12.82 2.02
C LYS A 73 11.74 -13.04 0.51
N VAL A 74 11.99 -14.29 0.14
CA VAL A 74 12.17 -14.74 -1.24
C VAL A 74 11.20 -15.88 -1.49
N VAL A 75 10.50 -15.84 -2.63
CA VAL A 75 9.60 -16.93 -3.05
C VAL A 75 10.39 -18.09 -3.65
N SER A 76 9.81 -19.29 -3.59
CA SER A 76 10.39 -20.48 -4.19
C SER A 76 10.46 -20.36 -5.72
N PRO A 77 11.40 -21.06 -6.40
CA PRO A 77 11.39 -21.12 -7.86
C PRO A 77 10.05 -21.64 -8.38
N GLY A 78 9.54 -21.03 -9.46
CA GLY A 78 8.29 -21.43 -10.11
C GLY A 78 7.03 -20.76 -9.55
N VAL A 79 7.12 -20.03 -8.43
CA VAL A 79 6.03 -19.19 -7.90
C VAL A 79 6.47 -17.74 -7.82
N ASP A 80 5.49 -16.84 -7.64
CA ASP A 80 5.72 -15.40 -7.62
C ASP A 80 5.40 -14.77 -6.28
N LEU A 81 6.07 -13.66 -6.01
CA LEU A 81 5.61 -12.72 -5.01
C LEU A 81 4.52 -11.87 -5.66
N LEU A 82 3.35 -11.78 -5.04
CA LEU A 82 2.28 -10.88 -5.47
C LEU A 82 2.25 -9.67 -4.55
N THR A 83 2.08 -8.49 -5.14
CA THR A 83 1.77 -7.27 -4.42
C THR A 83 0.39 -6.83 -4.85
N LEU A 84 -0.58 -6.97 -3.95
CA LEU A 84 -1.93 -6.50 -4.16
C LEU A 84 -1.99 -5.05 -3.68
N VAL A 85 -2.34 -4.15 -4.59
CA VAL A 85 -2.61 -2.75 -4.28
C VAL A 85 -4.12 -2.63 -4.12
N THR A 86 -4.56 -2.35 -2.90
CA THR A 86 -5.99 -2.24 -2.55
C THR A 86 -6.35 -0.79 -2.25
N ASP A 87 -7.62 -0.54 -1.96
CA ASP A 87 -8.07 0.77 -1.50
C ASP A 87 -7.60 1.11 -0.07
N GLU A 88 -7.17 0.14 0.73
CA GLU A 88 -6.81 0.33 2.15
C GLU A 88 -5.30 0.24 2.41
N GLY A 89 -4.60 -0.51 1.58
CA GLY A 89 -3.16 -0.68 1.72
C GLY A 89 -2.58 -1.62 0.69
N LEU A 90 -1.40 -2.11 1.02
CA LEU A 90 -0.72 -3.15 0.24
C LEU A 90 -0.80 -4.47 0.98
N ILE A 91 -1.05 -5.55 0.24
CA ILE A 91 -0.87 -6.91 0.74
C ILE A 91 0.19 -7.57 -0.12
N VAL A 92 1.34 -7.90 0.48
CA VAL A 92 2.40 -8.66 -0.16
C VAL A 92 2.22 -10.13 0.19
N VAL A 93 1.98 -10.95 -0.83
CA VAL A 93 1.81 -12.40 -0.72
C VAL A 93 3.11 -13.08 -1.14
N VAL A 94 3.81 -13.67 -0.18
CA VAL A 94 4.98 -14.52 -0.43
C VAL A 94 4.45 -15.95 -0.63
N GLN A 95 4.21 -16.31 -1.89
CA GLN A 95 3.71 -17.63 -2.23
C GLN A 95 4.69 -18.72 -1.80
N ARG A 96 4.13 -19.80 -1.27
CA ARG A 96 4.85 -21.00 -0.85
C ARG A 96 4.34 -22.20 -1.67
N PRO A 97 5.16 -23.25 -1.85
CA PRO A 97 4.71 -24.47 -2.51
C PRO A 97 3.51 -25.09 -1.80
N GLU A 98 2.79 -25.95 -2.52
CA GLU A 98 1.62 -26.66 -2.01
C GLU A 98 1.89 -27.36 -0.67
N GLY A 99 0.94 -27.25 0.26
CA GLY A 99 1.05 -27.80 1.61
C GLY A 99 1.81 -26.93 2.61
N VAL A 100 2.24 -25.72 2.21
CA VAL A 100 2.84 -24.73 3.11
C VAL A 100 2.04 -23.42 3.04
N ASP A 101 1.68 -22.89 4.20
CA ASP A 101 0.97 -21.63 4.29
C ASP A 101 1.75 -20.49 3.63
N HIS A 102 1.03 -19.67 2.86
CA HIS A 102 1.59 -18.45 2.29
C HIS A 102 1.86 -17.43 3.40
N GLU A 103 2.92 -16.65 3.24
CA GLU A 103 3.16 -15.53 4.15
C GLU A 103 2.54 -14.26 3.57
N PHE A 104 1.88 -13.50 4.44
CA PHE A 104 1.22 -12.26 4.08
C PHE A 104 1.83 -11.12 4.88
N LEU A 105 2.13 -10.03 4.19
CA LEU A 105 2.61 -8.79 4.78
C LEU A 105 1.63 -7.68 4.41
N SER A 106 0.84 -7.24 5.38
CA SER A 106 -0.10 -6.12 5.25
C SER A 106 0.59 -4.81 5.59
N ILE A 107 0.46 -3.82 4.71
CA ILE A 107 1.09 -2.51 4.84
C ILE A 107 -0.01 -1.46 4.62
N PRO A 108 -0.65 -0.94 5.68
CA PRO A 108 -1.74 0.02 5.55
C PRO A 108 -1.21 1.37 5.05
N TYR A 109 -1.97 2.08 4.22
CA TYR A 109 -1.54 3.40 3.72
C TYR A 109 -1.30 4.41 4.84
N ALA A 110 -2.05 4.33 5.94
CA ALA A 110 -1.86 5.17 7.12
C ALA A 110 -0.48 5.01 7.79
N SER A 111 0.23 3.91 7.53
CA SER A 111 1.60 3.70 8.02
C SER A 111 2.68 4.26 7.09
N LEU A 112 2.30 4.72 5.90
CA LEU A 112 3.21 5.12 4.83
C LEU A 112 3.29 6.65 4.71
N THR A 113 4.48 7.14 4.41
CA THR A 113 4.78 8.56 4.15
C THR A 113 5.22 8.81 2.72
N ASN A 114 5.71 7.77 2.02
CA ASN A 114 6.19 7.91 0.64
C ASN A 114 6.13 6.58 -0.12
N ALA A 115 5.99 6.68 -1.44
CA ALA A 115 6.15 5.57 -2.38
C ALA A 115 6.92 6.02 -3.62
N ALA A 116 7.82 5.17 -4.13
CA ALA A 116 8.59 5.41 -5.35
C ALA A 116 8.83 4.11 -6.12
N LEU A 117 9.05 4.24 -7.43
CA LEU A 117 9.57 3.16 -8.27
C LEU A 117 11.05 3.39 -8.50
N GLU A 118 11.88 2.45 -8.05
CA GLU A 118 13.29 2.42 -8.36
C GLU A 118 13.54 1.42 -9.49
N THR A 119 14.26 1.83 -10.53
CA THR A 119 14.69 0.94 -11.62
C THR A 119 16.20 0.98 -11.72
N ALA A 120 16.86 -0.16 -11.55
CA ALA A 120 18.32 -0.28 -11.63
C ALA A 120 18.72 -1.63 -12.24
N ALA A 121 19.57 -1.59 -13.27
CA ALA A 121 20.11 -2.78 -13.94
C ALA A 121 19.04 -3.80 -14.37
N GLY A 122 17.89 -3.33 -14.86
CA GLY A 122 16.77 -4.18 -15.29
C GLY A 122 15.89 -4.71 -14.15
N ASN A 123 16.26 -4.45 -12.88
CA ASN A 123 15.39 -4.72 -11.74
C ASN A 123 14.51 -3.51 -11.47
N ARG A 124 13.24 -3.76 -11.12
CA ARG A 124 12.28 -2.72 -10.74
C ARG A 124 11.74 -3.02 -9.36
N ARG A 125 11.74 -2.02 -8.49
CA ARG A 125 11.26 -2.14 -7.11
C ARG A 125 10.26 -1.04 -6.79
N LEU A 126 9.13 -1.43 -6.22
CA LEU A 126 8.27 -0.51 -5.49
C LEU A 126 8.86 -0.33 -4.10
N VAL A 127 9.29 0.90 -3.81
CA VAL A 127 9.85 1.30 -2.52
C VAL A 127 8.81 2.12 -1.78
N VAL A 128 8.32 1.61 -0.65
CA VAL A 128 7.40 2.35 0.23
C VAL A 128 8.05 2.60 1.58
N ARG A 129 7.82 3.80 2.13
CA ARG A 129 8.44 4.31 3.37
C ARG A 129 7.37 4.75 4.35
N GLY A 130 7.71 4.70 5.63
CA GLY A 130 6.79 4.86 6.74
C GLY A 130 7.53 4.61 8.05
N SER A 131 6.94 3.89 9.00
CA SER A 131 7.70 3.36 10.16
C SER A 131 8.79 2.36 9.75
N ASN A 132 8.53 1.63 8.67
CA ASN A 132 9.47 0.75 8.00
C ASN A 132 9.65 1.20 6.55
N ARG A 133 10.78 0.81 5.96
CA ARG A 133 11.00 0.90 4.52
C ARG A 133 10.93 -0.48 3.90
N TYR A 134 10.10 -0.62 2.89
CA TYR A 134 9.90 -1.85 2.14
C TYR A 134 10.46 -1.68 0.73
N TYR A 135 11.19 -2.68 0.26
CA TYR A 135 11.68 -2.79 -1.10
C TYR A 135 11.05 -4.04 -1.73
N VAL A 136 9.99 -3.83 -2.50
CA VAL A 136 9.23 -4.91 -3.12
C VAL A 136 9.64 -5.04 -4.56
N ASP A 137 10.19 -6.19 -4.95
CA ASP A 137 10.45 -6.50 -6.35
C ASP A 137 9.12 -6.58 -7.12
N VAL A 138 9.05 -5.82 -8.22
CA VAL A 138 7.91 -5.77 -9.14
C VAL A 138 8.37 -5.98 -10.58
N GLY A 139 9.59 -6.50 -10.78
CA GLY A 139 10.23 -6.62 -12.09
C GLY A 139 9.57 -7.61 -13.05
N LYS A 140 8.63 -8.45 -12.58
CA LYS A 140 7.84 -9.32 -13.46
C LYS A 140 6.56 -8.64 -13.99
N SER A 141 6.25 -7.45 -13.51
CA SER A 141 5.14 -6.64 -14.04
C SER A 141 5.62 -5.65 -15.11
N SER A 142 4.72 -5.29 -16.02
CA SER A 142 5.00 -4.26 -17.02
C SER A 142 5.25 -2.89 -16.38
N GLU A 143 5.96 -2.02 -17.09
CA GLU A 143 6.24 -0.66 -16.61
C GLU A 143 4.99 0.17 -16.40
N ALA A 144 4.03 0.06 -17.33
CA ALA A 144 2.73 0.71 -17.23
C ALA A 144 2.00 0.26 -15.95
N ALA A 145 1.88 -1.05 -15.72
CA ALA A 145 1.20 -1.57 -14.52
C ALA A 145 1.86 -1.11 -13.22
N CYS A 146 3.20 -1.08 -13.18
CA CYS A 146 3.93 -0.55 -12.02
C CYS A 146 3.63 0.93 -11.81
N THR A 147 3.64 1.72 -12.88
CA THR A 147 3.44 3.18 -12.83
C THR A 147 2.04 3.53 -12.38
N ASP A 148 1.02 2.86 -12.92
CA ASP A 148 -0.38 3.04 -12.54
C ASP A 148 -0.59 2.67 -11.06
N ALA A 149 -0.02 1.54 -10.64
CA ALA A 149 -0.04 1.12 -9.24
C ALA A 149 0.65 2.14 -8.31
N LEU A 150 1.81 2.67 -8.69
CA LEU A 150 2.50 3.70 -7.91
C LEU A 150 1.66 4.99 -7.81
N ALA A 151 1.02 5.40 -8.90
CA ALA A 151 0.15 6.58 -8.90
C ALA A 151 -1.01 6.40 -7.90
N HIS A 152 -1.66 5.24 -7.93
CA HIS A 152 -2.72 4.90 -6.98
C HIS A 152 -2.20 4.90 -5.53
N VAL A 153 -1.07 4.26 -5.24
CA VAL A 153 -0.48 4.25 -3.89
C VAL A 153 -0.19 5.66 -3.39
N ARG A 154 0.38 6.53 -4.24
CA ARG A 154 0.66 7.93 -3.87
C ARG A 154 -0.60 8.74 -3.62
N GLU A 155 -1.62 8.55 -4.44
CA GLU A 155 -2.93 9.16 -4.24
C GLU A 155 -3.52 8.75 -2.89
N ARG A 156 -3.46 7.46 -2.51
CA ARG A 156 -3.98 6.98 -1.23
C ARG A 156 -3.16 7.47 -0.03
N ILE A 157 -1.83 7.55 -0.15
CA ILE A 157 -0.97 8.16 0.90
C ILE A 157 -1.35 9.63 1.09
N ALA A 158 -1.53 10.39 0.00
CA ALA A 158 -1.92 11.79 0.08
C ALA A 158 -3.34 11.98 0.65
N ALA A 159 -4.29 11.13 0.26
CA ALA A 159 -5.67 11.17 0.75
C ALA A 159 -5.79 10.80 2.23
N GLY A 160 -4.86 10.00 2.78
CA GLY A 160 -4.80 9.68 4.21
C GLY A 160 -4.22 10.82 5.07
N ASP A 161 -3.56 11.80 4.45
CA ASP A 161 -3.03 13.01 5.11
C ASP A 161 -4.03 14.19 5.01
N GLU A 162 -5.08 14.05 4.21
CA GLU A 162 -6.23 14.97 4.25
C GLU A 162 -7.17 14.58 5.40
N PRO A 163 -7.60 15.53 6.26
CA PRO A 163 -8.74 15.27 7.12
C PRO A 163 -9.91 14.92 6.19
N SER A 164 -10.42 13.70 6.32
CA SER A 164 -11.52 13.15 5.52
C SER A 164 -12.58 14.23 5.25
N SER A 165 -12.51 14.83 4.07
CA SER A 165 -13.61 15.57 3.50
C SER A 165 -14.47 14.54 2.80
N GLU A 166 -15.23 13.78 3.59
CA GLU A 166 -16.43 13.16 3.06
C GLU A 166 -17.28 14.27 2.41
N PRO A 167 -17.97 14.01 1.29
CA PRO A 167 -19.00 14.91 0.83
C PRO A 167 -20.15 14.87 1.83
N ALA A 168 -20.08 15.73 2.84
CA ALA A 168 -21.12 15.94 3.82
C ALA A 168 -22.38 16.41 3.09
N THR A 169 -23.35 15.49 3.03
CA THR A 169 -24.74 15.86 2.88
C THR A 169 -25.15 16.63 4.13
N SER A 170 -25.37 17.93 3.94
CA SER A 170 -26.17 18.85 4.76
C SER A 170 -26.16 18.65 6.28
N GLY A 171 -25.44 19.53 7.00
CA GLY A 171 -25.68 19.74 8.43
C GLY A 171 -24.60 20.60 9.10
N GLU A 172 -24.88 21.91 9.16
CA GLU A 172 -24.42 22.92 10.14
C GLU A 172 -23.10 22.73 10.93
N ASP A 173 -22.19 23.68 10.71
CA ASP A 173 -21.34 24.37 11.70
C ASP A 173 -20.85 23.55 12.92
N ALA A 174 -19.68 22.93 12.75
CA ALA A 174 -18.79 22.64 13.87
C ALA A 174 -17.39 23.15 13.52
N ALA A 175 -17.08 24.35 14.00
CA ALA A 175 -15.77 24.95 13.95
C ALA A 175 -14.71 23.95 14.47
N ALA A 176 -13.77 23.56 13.61
CA ALA A 176 -12.56 22.88 14.04
C ALA A 176 -11.87 23.75 15.09
N ASP A 177 -11.64 23.19 16.28
CA ASP A 177 -11.14 23.93 17.43
C ASP A 177 -9.74 24.50 17.07
N PRO A 178 -9.55 25.83 17.12
CA PRO A 178 -8.28 26.47 16.77
C PRO A 178 -7.09 25.92 17.55
N LEU A 179 -7.34 25.37 18.75
CA LEU A 179 -6.34 24.72 19.59
C LEU A 179 -5.85 23.38 19.00
N GLU A 180 -6.75 22.51 18.52
CA GLU A 180 -6.35 21.25 17.86
C GLU A 180 -5.53 21.52 16.59
N THR A 181 -5.85 22.60 15.87
CA THR A 181 -5.12 22.99 14.66
C THR A 181 -3.71 23.48 15.00
N LEU A 182 -3.52 24.16 16.14
CA LEU A 182 -2.21 24.58 16.64
C LEU A 182 -1.34 23.40 17.08
N GLU A 183 -1.93 22.38 17.70
CA GLU A 183 -1.23 21.15 18.09
C GLU A 183 -0.72 20.39 16.86
N ARG A 184 -1.55 20.23 15.83
CA ARG A 184 -1.15 19.59 14.56
C ARG A 184 -0.02 20.34 13.85
N LEU A 185 -0.03 21.67 13.88
CA LEU A 185 1.06 22.48 13.30
C LEU A 185 2.38 22.31 14.06
N ALA A 186 2.33 22.14 15.39
CA ALA A 186 3.52 21.91 16.20
C ALA A 186 4.13 20.54 15.89
N ASP A 187 3.29 19.50 15.78
CA ASP A 187 3.72 18.14 15.43
C ASP A 187 4.35 18.06 14.04
N LEU A 188 3.89 18.88 13.08
CA LEU A 188 4.49 18.95 11.74
C LEU A 188 5.85 19.63 11.74
N ARG A 189 6.04 20.69 12.55
CA ARG A 189 7.36 21.33 12.72
C ARG A 189 8.34 20.40 13.42
N ASP A 190 7.92 19.72 14.49
CA ASP A 190 8.79 18.86 15.29
C ASP A 190 9.26 17.62 14.50
N ARG A 191 8.47 17.19 13.51
CA ARG A 191 8.85 16.17 12.51
C ARG A 191 9.69 16.71 11.35
N GLY A 192 10.02 18.01 11.33
CA GLY A 192 10.81 18.66 10.28
C GLY A 192 10.07 18.82 8.94
N ALA A 193 8.74 18.62 8.92
CA ALA A 193 7.92 18.78 7.72
C ALA A 193 7.60 20.26 7.41
N LEU A 194 7.76 21.14 8.40
CA LEU A 194 7.64 22.59 8.26
C LEU A 194 8.91 23.26 8.78
N THR A 195 9.36 24.28 8.06
CA THR A 195 10.40 25.17 8.56
C THR A 195 9.84 26.11 9.64
N ASP A 196 10.72 26.66 10.49
CA ASP A 196 10.32 27.58 11.56
C ASP A 196 9.57 28.82 11.04
N GLU A 197 9.91 29.29 9.84
CA GLU A 197 9.27 30.44 9.18
C GLU A 197 7.85 30.10 8.70
N GLU A 198 7.65 28.92 8.13
CA GLU A 198 6.34 28.44 7.66
C GLU A 198 5.39 28.18 8.82
N PHE A 199 5.89 27.56 9.90
CA PHE A 199 5.14 27.37 11.13
C PHE A 199 4.73 28.71 11.76
N ALA A 200 5.65 29.67 11.85
CA ALA A 200 5.35 30.99 12.43
C ALA A 200 4.31 31.77 11.60
N SER A 201 4.34 31.65 10.28
CA SER A 201 3.36 32.27 9.38
C SER A 201 1.97 31.67 9.59
N LYS A 202 1.86 30.34 9.56
CA LYS A 202 0.58 29.62 9.73
C LYS A 202 -0.02 29.75 11.12
N LYS A 203 0.82 29.75 12.16
CA LYS A 203 0.40 30.03 13.53
C LYS A 203 -0.20 31.43 13.66
N ARG A 204 0.39 32.44 13.01
CA ARG A 204 -0.11 33.82 13.05
C ARG A 204 -1.46 33.95 12.31
N GLU A 205 -1.56 33.35 11.12
CA GLU A 205 -2.80 33.30 10.34
C GLU A 205 -3.96 32.67 11.14
N LEU A 206 -3.68 31.60 11.89
CA LEU A 206 -4.67 30.95 12.77
C LEU A 206 -5.07 31.79 13.98
N LEU A 207 -4.10 32.44 14.62
CA LEU A 207 -4.36 33.31 15.77
C LEU A 207 -5.10 34.61 15.38
N GLU A 208 -4.93 35.10 14.15
CA GLU A 208 -5.68 36.26 13.62
C GLU A 208 -7.15 35.93 13.29
N ARG A 209 -7.50 34.64 13.20
CA ARG A 209 -8.83 34.14 12.86
C ARG A 209 -9.67 33.75 14.10
N LEU A 210 -9.08 33.85 15.29
CA LEU A 210 -9.73 33.80 16.61
C LEU A 210 -10.18 35.18 17.05
#